data_AF-A0A174Z825-F1
#
_entry.id   AF-A0A174Z825-F1
#
_cell.length_a   1.000
_cell.length_b   1.000
_cell.length_c   1.000
_cell.angle_alpha   90.00
_cell.angle_beta   90.00
_cell.angle_gamma   90.00
#
_symmetry.space_group_name_H-M   'P 1'
#
loop_
_entity.id
_entity.type
_entity.pdbx_description
1 polymer ?
#
loop_
_entity_poly.entity_id
_entity_poly.type
_entity_poly.pdbx_seq_one_letter_code
_entity_poly.pdbx_strand_id
1 'polypeptide(L)'
;MPANRDKKTGKWNCQFYYTDWTGKKVKKMKRGFETKKEAQDWERHFKLEKDSSLDMTSGDFYRRYEADVKPKVRENTWKSKVWVIEKKILPYFKNLMMRDITPRDVLAWQNEMRKMELKDGNSFKGTKS
;
A
#
# COMPACT_ATOMS: atom_id res chain seq x y z
N MET A 1 -2.71 -12.59 21.74
CA MET A 1 -4.07 -13.02 21.33
C MET A 1 -3.97 -13.99 20.13
N PRO A 2 -5.04 -14.71 19.77
CA PRO A 2 -5.26 -16.12 20.08
C PRO A 2 -4.44 -17.07 19.16
N ALA A 3 -3.30 -17.56 19.65
CA ALA A 3 -2.77 -18.81 19.14
C ALA A 3 -3.68 -19.92 19.68
N ASN A 4 -4.39 -20.63 18.78
CA ASN A 4 -5.29 -21.71 19.19
C ASN A 4 -4.58 -23.04 19.02
N ARG A 5 -4.73 -23.92 20.01
CA ARG A 5 -4.25 -25.29 19.92
C ARG A 5 -5.31 -26.14 19.22
N ASP A 6 -4.91 -26.81 18.15
CA ASP A 6 -5.75 -27.80 17.49
C ASP A 6 -5.87 -29.03 18.40
N LYS A 7 -7.09 -29.34 18.81
CA LYS A 7 -7.40 -30.46 19.73
C LYS A 7 -7.18 -31.83 19.08
N LYS A 8 -7.14 -31.93 17.74
CA LYS A 8 -6.93 -33.20 17.02
C LYS A 8 -5.46 -33.52 16.79
N THR A 9 -4.64 -32.51 16.53
CA THR A 9 -3.21 -32.69 16.17
C THR A 9 -2.25 -32.25 17.26
N GLY A 10 -2.74 -31.56 18.31
CA GLY A 10 -1.92 -31.02 19.39
C GLY A 10 -1.10 -29.77 18.99
N LYS A 11 -1.08 -29.42 17.70
CA LYS A 11 -0.32 -28.31 17.11
C LYS A 11 -1.00 -26.96 17.31
N TRP A 12 -0.21 -25.90 17.28
CA TRP A 12 -0.66 -24.52 17.38
C TRP A 12 -0.94 -23.92 16.01
N ASN A 13 -1.89 -22.99 15.97
CA ASN A 13 -2.20 -22.17 14.82
C ASN A 13 -2.30 -20.70 15.24
N CYS A 14 -2.04 -19.80 14.30
CA CYS A 14 -2.26 -18.37 14.46
C CYS A 14 -3.33 -17.90 13.46
N GLN A 15 -4.21 -17.03 13.92
CA GLN A 15 -5.24 -16.41 13.11
C GLN A 15 -5.35 -14.94 13.47
N PHE A 16 -5.14 -14.05 12.50
CA PHE A 16 -5.24 -12.62 12.70
C PHE A 16 -5.79 -11.93 11.45
N TYR A 17 -6.25 -10.70 11.63
CA TYR A 17 -6.64 -9.82 10.54
C TYR A 17 -5.47 -8.87 10.25
N TYR A 18 -5.25 -8.56 8.98
CA TYR A 18 -4.37 -7.49 8.55
C TYR A 18 -5.05 -6.67 7.47
N THR A 19 -4.70 -5.40 7.35
CA THR A 19 -5.16 -4.55 6.27
C THR A 19 -4.27 -4.80 5.07
N ASP A 20 -4.86 -5.19 3.95
CA ASP A 20 -4.11 -5.30 2.70
C ASP A 20 -3.81 -3.92 2.10
N TRP A 21 -3.01 -3.90 1.04
CA TRP A 21 -2.66 -2.68 0.30
C TRP A 21 -3.87 -1.97 -0.33
N THR A 22 -5.04 -2.60 -0.39
CA THR A 22 -6.31 -2.00 -0.86
C THR A 22 -7.14 -1.41 0.28
N GLY A 23 -6.67 -1.46 1.53
CA GLY A 23 -7.40 -1.01 2.71
C GLY A 23 -8.43 -2.03 3.23
N LYS A 24 -8.50 -3.23 2.64
CA LYS A 24 -9.46 -4.27 3.05
C LYS A 24 -8.87 -5.10 4.19
N LYS A 25 -9.69 -5.37 5.21
CA LYS A 25 -9.33 -6.31 6.29
C LYS A 25 -9.37 -7.74 5.75
N VAL A 26 -8.21 -8.35 5.60
CA VAL A 26 -8.05 -9.75 5.17
C VAL A 26 -7.69 -10.61 6.37
N LYS A 27 -8.31 -11.79 6.45
CA LYS A 27 -8.04 -12.79 7.48
C LYS A 27 -6.87 -13.67 7.05
N LYS A 28 -5.79 -13.70 7.82
CA LYS A 28 -4.65 -14.61 7.62
C LYS A 28 -4.70 -15.73 8.66
N MET A 29 -4.49 -16.96 8.20
CA MET A 29 -4.39 -18.14 9.06
C MET A 29 -3.16 -18.94 8.66
N LYS A 30 -2.38 -19.39 9.64
CA LYS A 30 -1.32 -20.38 9.46
C LYS A 30 -1.41 -21.43 10.57
N ARG A 31 -1.23 -22.70 10.21
CA ARG A 31 -1.41 -23.87 11.09
C ARG A 31 -0.11 -24.68 11.11
N GLY A 32 0.05 -25.51 12.14
CA GLY A 32 1.10 -26.52 12.21
C GLY A 32 2.33 -26.13 13.03
N PHE A 33 2.24 -25.10 13.88
CA PHE A 33 3.32 -24.73 14.79
C PHE A 33 3.42 -25.73 15.95
N GLU A 34 4.63 -26.06 16.39
CA GLU A 34 4.82 -26.99 17.51
C GLU A 34 4.53 -26.30 18.85
N THR A 35 4.81 -24.99 18.94
CA THR A 35 4.62 -24.22 20.17
C THR A 35 3.77 -22.97 19.95
N LYS A 36 3.14 -22.51 21.04
CA LYS A 36 2.41 -21.24 21.08
C LYS A 36 3.31 -20.06 20.71
N LYS A 37 4.56 -20.08 21.19
CA LYS A 37 5.53 -19.01 20.99
C LYS A 37 5.91 -18.86 19.52
N GLU A 38 6.16 -19.97 18.84
CA GLU A 38 6.47 -19.98 17.41
C GLU A 38 5.32 -19.40 16.56
N ALA A 39 4.07 -19.72 16.91
CA ALA A 39 2.90 -19.14 16.27
C ALA A 39 2.78 -17.62 16.48
N GLN A 40 3.19 -17.12 17.65
CA GLN A 40 3.19 -15.69 17.98
C GLN A 40 4.32 -14.93 17.31
N ASP A 41 5.53 -15.51 17.31
CA ASP A 41 6.70 -14.91 16.65
C ASP A 41 6.48 -14.82 15.15
N TRP A 42 5.85 -15.82 14.53
CA TRP A 42 5.46 -15.74 13.12
C TRP A 42 4.44 -14.62 12.83
N GLU A 43 3.41 -14.46 13.67
CA GLU A 43 2.47 -13.33 13.54
C GLU A 43 3.20 -11.99 13.64
N ARG A 44 4.11 -11.85 14.62
CA ARG A 44 4.88 -10.62 14.83
C ARG A 44 5.79 -10.32 13.63
N HIS A 45 6.50 -11.33 13.13
CA HIS A 45 7.33 -11.20 11.94
C HIS A 45 6.51 -10.85 10.71
N PHE A 46 5.34 -11.47 10.50
CA PHE A 46 4.46 -11.16 9.37
C PHE A 46 3.97 -9.71 9.41
N LYS A 47 3.59 -9.21 10.58
CA LYS A 47 3.19 -7.80 10.76
C LYS A 47 4.36 -6.86 10.52
N LEU A 48 5.53 -7.15 11.09
CA LEU A 48 6.74 -6.35 10.90
C LEU A 48 7.18 -6.31 9.43
N GLU A 49 7.12 -7.43 8.70
CA GLU A 49 7.47 -7.47 7.28
C GLU A 49 6.50 -6.62 6.44
N LYS A 50 5.21 -6.67 6.77
CA LYS A 50 4.20 -5.82 6.11
C LYS A 50 4.35 -4.35 6.48
N ASP A 51 4.61 -4.02 7.74
CA ASP A 51 4.88 -2.64 8.16
C ASP A 51 6.19 -2.10 7.57
N SER A 52 7.26 -2.91 7.56
CA SER A 52 8.57 -2.53 7.02
C SER A 52 8.53 -2.27 5.50
N SER A 53 7.61 -2.93 4.78
CA SER A 53 7.38 -2.62 3.36
C SER A 53 6.76 -1.22 3.14
N LEU A 54 6.16 -0.63 4.18
CA LEU A 54 5.50 0.69 4.16
C LEU A 54 6.23 1.76 5.00
N ASP A 55 7.33 1.41 5.68
CA ASP A 55 8.14 2.33 6.51
C ASP A 55 9.19 3.09 5.67
N MET A 56 8.80 3.46 4.45
CA MET A 56 9.58 4.29 3.54
C MET A 56 8.73 5.44 3.00
N THR A 57 9.38 6.51 2.59
CA THR A 57 8.70 7.62 1.93
C THR A 57 8.14 7.19 0.57
N SER A 58 7.07 7.83 0.11
CA SER A 58 6.54 7.57 -1.24
C SER A 58 7.55 7.91 -2.34
N GLY A 59 8.47 8.85 -2.08
CA GLY A 59 9.59 9.13 -2.98
C GLY A 59 10.56 7.95 -3.11
N ASP A 60 10.93 7.32 -2.00
CA ASP A 60 11.81 6.15 -2.03
C ASP A 60 11.11 4.91 -2.60
N PHE A 61 9.80 4.77 -2.35
CA PHE A 61 8.98 3.78 -3.03
C PHE A 61 8.98 4.00 -4.55
N TYR A 62 8.79 5.24 -5.01
CA TYR A 62 8.80 5.56 -6.44
C TYR A 62 10.14 5.21 -7.12
N ARG A 63 11.27 5.46 -6.46
CA ARG A 63 12.59 5.08 -7.00
C ARG A 63 12.71 3.57 -7.23
N ARG A 64 12.25 2.76 -6.28
CA ARG A 64 12.22 1.29 -6.42
C ARG A 64 11.24 0.86 -7.52
N TYR A 65 10.06 1.46 -7.55
CA TYR A 65 9.06 1.23 -8.59
C TYR A 65 9.61 1.54 -9.99
N GLU A 66 10.30 2.66 -10.17
CA GLU A 66 10.94 3.01 -11.45
C GLU A 66 11.96 1.94 -11.86
N ALA A 67 12.86 1.53 -10.97
CA ALA A 67 13.87 0.51 -11.28
C ALA A 67 13.25 -0.83 -11.71
N ASP A 68 12.14 -1.23 -11.09
CA ASP A 68 11.49 -2.52 -11.36
C ASP A 68 10.55 -2.52 -12.57
N VAL A 69 9.93 -1.38 -12.88
CA VAL A 69 8.87 -1.27 -13.89
C VAL A 69 9.40 -0.73 -15.21
N LYS A 70 10.30 0.26 -15.19
CA LYS A 70 10.85 0.87 -16.41
C LYS A 70 11.44 -0.14 -17.40
N PRO A 71 12.17 -1.19 -16.99
CA PRO A 71 12.70 -2.18 -17.93
C PRO A 71 11.61 -3.05 -18.59
N LYS A 72 10.41 -3.12 -18.01
CA LYS A 72 9.32 -4.02 -18.43
C LYS A 72 8.31 -3.36 -19.35
N VAL A 73 8.40 -2.05 -19.58
CA VAL A 73 7.42 -1.28 -20.37
C VAL A 73 8.09 -0.55 -21.53
N ARG A 74 7.36 -0.35 -22.62
CA ARG A 74 7.83 0.46 -23.75
C ARG A 74 8.04 1.91 -23.31
N GLU A 75 9.07 2.56 -23.85
CA GLU A 75 9.50 3.90 -23.46
C GLU A 75 8.37 4.95 -23.55
N ASN A 76 7.59 4.93 -24.63
CA ASN A 76 6.45 5.86 -24.79
C ASN A 76 5.39 5.68 -23.69
N THR A 77 5.12 4.43 -23.30
CA THR A 77 4.20 4.12 -22.20
C THR A 77 4.77 4.57 -20.85
N TRP A 78 6.08 4.44 -20.66
CA TRP A 78 6.78 4.90 -19.46
C TRP A 78 6.72 6.43 -19.34
N LYS A 79 7.05 7.17 -20.41
CA LYS A 79 7.07 8.65 -20.42
C LYS A 79 5.75 9.25 -19.95
N SER A 80 4.61 8.77 -20.47
CA SER A 80 3.29 9.27 -20.06
C SER A 80 2.99 8.97 -18.58
N LYS A 81 3.40 7.81 -18.07
CA LYS A 81 3.22 7.43 -16.66
C LYS A 81 4.09 8.27 -15.74
N VAL A 82 5.37 8.41 -16.06
CA VAL A 82 6.33 9.21 -15.28
C VAL A 82 5.90 10.65 -15.21
N TRP A 83 5.44 11.23 -16.32
CA TRP A 83 5.01 12.62 -16.33
C TRP A 83 3.89 12.86 -15.31
N VAL A 84 2.89 11.97 -15.23
CA VAL A 84 1.83 12.07 -14.23
C VAL A 84 2.39 11.91 -12.81
N ILE A 85 3.26 10.92 -12.59
CA ILE A 85 3.80 10.66 -11.25
C ILE A 85 4.66 11.83 -10.78
N GLU A 86 5.58 12.32 -11.60
CA GLU A 86 6.51 13.40 -11.24
C GLU A 86 5.83 14.78 -11.13
N LYS A 87 4.84 15.07 -11.99
CA LYS A 87 4.18 16.38 -11.99
C LYS A 87 2.98 16.44 -11.05
N LYS A 88 2.23 15.34 -10.89
CA LYS A 88 0.97 15.36 -10.14
C LYS A 88 1.07 14.66 -8.78
N ILE A 89 1.83 13.56 -8.65
CA ILE A 89 1.83 12.74 -7.43
C ILE A 89 2.97 13.13 -6.49
N LEU A 90 4.22 13.09 -6.96
CA LEU A 90 5.41 13.33 -6.13
C LEU A 90 5.42 14.70 -5.43
N PRO A 91 4.98 15.82 -6.03
CA PRO A 91 5.02 17.12 -5.34
C PRO A 91 4.24 17.13 -4.02
N TYR A 92 3.23 16.27 -3.87
CA TYR A 92 2.37 16.18 -2.70
C TYR A 92 2.76 15.04 -1.76
N PHE A 93 3.10 13.87 -2.30
CA PHE A 93 3.29 12.67 -1.50
C PHE A 93 4.75 12.29 -1.26
N LYS A 94 5.72 12.86 -2.01
CA LYS A 94 7.12 12.38 -2.01
C LYS A 94 7.74 12.22 -0.62
N ASN A 95 7.48 13.18 0.28
CA ASN A 95 8.08 13.19 1.61
C ASN A 95 7.20 12.51 2.68
N LEU A 96 6.00 12.06 2.31
CA LEU A 96 5.10 11.35 3.21
C LEU A 96 5.53 9.89 3.31
N MET A 97 5.45 9.34 4.53
CA MET A 97 5.62 7.91 4.73
C MET A 97 4.45 7.16 4.09
N MET A 98 4.74 6.09 3.35
CA MET A 98 3.72 5.30 2.67
C MET A 98 2.63 4.80 3.61
N ARG A 99 3.00 4.42 4.85
CA ARG A 99 2.05 4.00 5.90
C ARG A 99 1.14 5.13 6.43
N ASP A 100 1.57 6.38 6.31
CA ASP A 100 0.87 7.54 6.88
C ASP A 100 -0.03 8.24 5.86
N ILE A 101 0.02 7.85 4.58
CA ILE A 101 -0.90 8.37 3.56
C ILE A 101 -2.31 7.83 3.81
N THR A 102 -3.20 8.74 4.19
CA THR A 102 -4.60 8.42 4.47
C THR A 102 -5.51 8.70 3.27
N PRO A 103 -6.74 8.15 3.26
CA PRO A 103 -7.75 8.53 2.26
C PRO A 103 -8.03 10.04 2.23
N ARG A 104 -7.91 10.74 3.37
CA ARG A 104 -8.08 12.19 3.45
C ARG A 104 -7.02 12.94 2.64
N ASP A 105 -5.77 12.49 2.69
CA ASP A 105 -4.67 13.08 1.93
C ASP A 105 -4.89 12.92 0.43
N VAL A 106 -5.40 11.76 0.00
CA VAL A 106 -5.79 11.51 -1.39
C VAL A 106 -6.94 12.42 -1.84
N LEU A 107 -7.97 12.60 -1.01
CA LEU A 107 -9.09 13.51 -1.32
C LEU A 107 -8.64 14.98 -1.41
N ALA A 108 -7.75 15.41 -0.50
CA ALA A 108 -7.18 16.75 -0.53
C ALA A 108 -6.39 16.98 -1.82
N TRP A 109 -5.53 16.02 -2.19
CA TRP A 109 -4.81 16.05 -3.46
C TRP A 109 -5.74 16.10 -4.69
N GLN A 110 -6.80 15.28 -4.72
CA GLN A 110 -7.78 15.29 -5.82
C GLN A 110 -8.47 16.66 -5.99
N ASN A 111 -8.83 17.32 -4.88
CA ASN A 111 -9.41 18.65 -4.92
C ASN A 111 -8.41 19.68 -5.48
N GLU A 112 -7.13 19.53 -5.14
CA GLU A 112 -6.07 20.42 -5.60
C GLU A 112 -5.77 20.21 -7.08
N MET A 113 -5.82 18.98 -7.58
CA MET A 113 -5.75 18.67 -9.02
C MET A 113 -6.91 19.32 -9.77
N ARG A 114 -8.14 19.26 -9.23
CA ARG A 114 -9.31 19.89 -9.85
C ARG A 114 -9.17 21.42 -9.94
N LYS A 115 -8.59 22.05 -8.91
CA LYS A 115 -8.31 23.51 -8.92
C LYS A 115 -7.25 23.90 -9.96
N MET A 116 -6.21 23.08 -10.14
CA MET A 116 -5.17 23.32 -11.15
C MET A 116 -5.76 23.22 -12.57
N GLU A 117 -6.58 22.21 -12.84
CA GLU A 117 -7.23 22.02 -14.15
C GLU A 117 -8.22 23.14 -14.50
N LEU A 118 -8.90 23.72 -13.50
CA LEU A 118 -9.76 24.90 -13.69
C LEU A 118 -8.99 26.18 -14.07
N LYS A 119 -7.73 26.31 -13.64
CA LYS A 119 -6.86 27.44 -14.01
C LYS A 119 -6.26 27.29 -15.41
N ASP A 120 -6.00 26.06 -15.83
CA ASP A 120 -5.42 25.74 -17.15
C ASP A 120 -6.48 25.62 -18.28
N GLY A 121 -7.74 25.99 -18.01
CA GLY A 121 -8.76 26.26 -19.03
C GLY A 121 -9.50 25.05 -19.61
N ASN A 122 -9.22 23.82 -19.17
CA ASN A 122 -9.96 22.63 -19.59
C ASN A 122 -10.87 22.11 -18.48
N SER A 123 -12.10 22.60 -18.46
CA SER A 123 -13.17 22.16 -17.57
C SER A 123 -13.52 20.68 -17.82
N PHE A 124 -13.32 19.83 -16.81
CA PHE A 124 -13.88 18.47 -16.80
C PHE A 124 -15.41 18.56 -16.89
N LYS A 125 -15.99 18.12 -18.01
CA LYS A 125 -17.43 17.83 -18.10
C LYS A 125 -17.70 16.62 -17.22
N GLY A 126 -18.12 16.86 -15.97
CA GLY A 126 -18.60 15.82 -15.09
C GLY A 126 -19.75 15.08 -15.77
N THR A 127 -19.65 13.75 -15.84
CA THR A 127 -20.73 12.89 -16.30
C THR A 127 -21.94 13.14 -15.40
N LYS A 128 -23.03 13.65 -15.97
CA LYS A 128 -24.30 13.81 -15.26
C LYS A 128 -24.73 12.44 -14.74
N SER A 129 -25.06 12.39 -13.44
CA SER A 129 -25.71 11.25 -12.80
C SER A 129 -27.11 11.02 -13.37
#